data_AF-A0A0J9TMQ0-F1
#
_entry.id   AF-A0A0J9TMQ0-F1
#
_cell.length_a   1.000
_cell.length_b   1.000
_cell.length_c   1.000
_cell.angle_alpha   90.00
_cell.angle_beta   90.00
_cell.angle_gamma   90.00
#
_symmetry.space_group_name_H-M   'P 1'
#
loop_
_entity.id
_entity.type
_entity.pdbx_description
1 polymer ?
#
loop_
_entity_poly.entity_id
_entity_poly.type
_entity_poly.pdbx_seq_one_letter_code
_entity_poly.pdbx_strand_id
1 'polypeptide(L)'
;MRNRGNDYKLMNDKISYPIYDRMKRGTTNNLEDYKKRYRNRYKKKNGLAKLDCYCEKKIFDIFGKVETLAENMHNNRKFLKRIIYKRLGLPLFLLVLLPFNVIFLRIILYAIYNSDKYCFSECDQHEESKAHKNGSGYTKISLSENQMHAIKIFNNFMLYTLFIIVIVVLIYILIKVIKYEKLKSGKSKMNIKEYCHFCKDIFV
;
A
#
# COMPACT_ATOMS: atom_id res chain seq x y z
N MET A 1 6.12 51.13 -30.53
CA MET A 1 7.13 50.10 -30.14
C MET A 1 6.44 48.74 -30.10
N ARG A 2 6.92 47.80 -30.92
CA ARG A 2 6.24 46.53 -31.24
C ARG A 2 6.40 45.51 -30.11
N ASN A 3 5.29 44.88 -29.73
CA ASN A 3 5.07 44.05 -28.56
C ASN A 3 5.77 42.67 -28.64
N ARG A 4 7.12 42.66 -28.67
CA ARG A 4 7.96 41.44 -28.78
C ARG A 4 7.77 40.46 -27.61
N GLY A 5 7.22 40.96 -26.49
CA GLY A 5 6.89 40.23 -25.25
C GLY A 5 5.94 39.05 -25.42
N ASN A 6 4.83 39.30 -26.10
CA ASN A 6 3.73 38.33 -26.13
C ASN A 6 3.91 37.32 -27.26
N ASP A 7 4.61 37.68 -28.34
CA ASP A 7 4.86 36.79 -29.47
C ASP A 7 5.79 35.63 -29.10
N TYR A 8 6.84 35.84 -28.29
CA TYR A 8 7.71 34.72 -27.88
C TYR A 8 6.98 33.68 -27.02
N LYS A 9 6.04 34.13 -26.18
CA LYS A 9 5.30 33.28 -25.26
C LYS A 9 4.23 32.48 -26.01
N LEU A 10 3.51 33.15 -26.91
CA LEU A 10 2.52 32.54 -27.79
C LEU A 10 3.16 31.53 -28.78
N MET A 11 4.37 31.82 -29.25
CA MET A 11 5.13 30.95 -30.16
C MET A 11 5.72 29.74 -29.42
N ASN A 12 6.19 29.91 -28.18
CA ASN A 12 6.58 28.79 -27.32
C ASN A 12 5.39 27.89 -26.94
N ASP A 13 4.22 28.46 -26.63
CA ASP A 13 3.03 27.67 -26.32
C ASP A 13 2.52 26.90 -27.55
N LYS A 14 2.55 27.53 -28.74
CA LYS A 14 2.19 26.89 -30.02
C LYS A 14 3.19 25.84 -30.50
N ILE A 15 4.45 25.89 -30.08
CA ILE A 15 5.48 24.88 -30.39
C ILE A 15 5.48 23.77 -29.32
N SER A 16 5.25 24.12 -28.06
CA SER A 16 5.20 23.18 -26.93
C SER A 16 4.02 22.22 -27.02
N TYR A 17 2.82 22.69 -27.41
CA TYR A 17 1.64 21.84 -27.56
C TYR A 17 1.78 20.71 -28.61
N PRO A 18 2.24 20.95 -29.86
CA PRO A 18 2.46 19.90 -30.85
C PRO A 18 3.71 19.04 -30.59
N ILE A 19 4.70 19.53 -29.82
CA ILE A 19 5.81 18.71 -29.33
C ILE A 19 5.31 17.77 -28.23
N TYR A 20 4.48 18.27 -27.31
CA TYR A 20 3.81 17.47 -26.29
C TYR A 20 2.87 16.44 -26.92
N ASP A 21 2.09 16.79 -27.94
CA ASP A 21 1.20 15.85 -28.64
C ASP A 21 1.98 14.81 -29.46
N ARG A 22 3.09 15.19 -30.10
CA ARG A 22 4.00 14.23 -30.77
C ARG A 22 4.75 13.34 -29.78
N MET A 23 5.17 13.87 -28.63
CA MET A 23 5.75 13.07 -27.56
C MET A 23 4.71 12.11 -26.98
N LYS A 24 3.46 12.56 -26.78
CA LYS A 24 2.32 11.74 -26.33
C LYS A 24 1.96 10.62 -27.32
N ARG A 25 2.09 10.86 -28.64
CA ARG A 25 1.90 9.82 -29.68
C ARG A 25 3.10 8.90 -29.88
N GLY A 26 4.32 9.33 -29.59
CA GLY A 26 5.52 8.49 -29.62
C GLY A 26 5.70 7.62 -28.37
N THR A 27 5.10 8.02 -27.25
CA THR A 27 5.20 7.36 -25.94
C THR A 27 4.25 6.17 -25.75
N THR A 28 3.11 6.15 -26.46
CA THR A 28 2.21 5.00 -26.51
C THR A 28 2.94 3.74 -26.98
N ASN A 29 3.87 3.85 -27.94
CA ASN A 29 4.60 2.71 -28.50
C ASN A 29 5.35 1.89 -27.43
N ASN A 30 6.10 2.53 -26.53
CA ASN A 30 6.93 1.80 -25.56
C ASN A 30 6.10 1.06 -24.49
N LEU A 31 5.07 1.72 -23.93
CA LEU A 31 4.19 1.11 -22.94
C LEU A 31 3.29 0.04 -23.57
N GLU A 32 2.74 0.29 -24.76
CA GLU A 32 1.92 -0.69 -25.49
C GLU A 32 2.73 -1.91 -25.92
N ASP A 33 3.94 -1.71 -26.45
CA ASP A 33 4.84 -2.81 -26.80
C ASP A 33 5.25 -3.61 -25.56
N TYR A 34 5.52 -2.91 -24.46
CA TYR A 34 5.77 -3.56 -23.18
C TYR A 34 4.58 -4.41 -22.73
N LYS A 35 3.34 -3.89 -22.90
CA LYS A 35 2.10 -4.59 -22.57
C LYS A 35 1.84 -5.79 -23.48
N LYS A 36 2.02 -5.66 -24.81
CA LYS A 36 1.89 -6.76 -25.80
C LYS A 36 2.79 -7.95 -25.43
N ARG A 37 4.02 -7.66 -24.96
CA ARG A 37 4.98 -8.70 -24.55
C ARG A 37 4.67 -9.38 -23.20
N TYR A 38 3.68 -8.94 -22.41
CA TYR A 38 3.38 -9.56 -21.10
C TYR A 38 3.06 -11.05 -21.21
N ARG A 39 2.26 -11.45 -22.21
CA ARG A 39 1.82 -12.86 -22.36
C ARG A 39 3.02 -13.78 -22.54
N ASN A 40 3.99 -13.37 -23.35
CA ASN A 40 5.21 -14.15 -23.58
C ASN A 40 6.11 -14.17 -22.33
N ARG A 41 6.31 -13.02 -21.66
CA ARG A 41 7.10 -12.97 -20.42
C ARG A 41 6.48 -13.84 -19.32
N TYR A 42 5.16 -13.80 -19.19
CA TYR A 42 4.42 -14.58 -18.21
C TYR A 42 4.53 -16.09 -18.46
N LYS A 43 4.39 -16.53 -19.72
CA LYS A 43 4.54 -17.94 -20.11
C LYS A 43 5.94 -18.49 -19.84
N LYS A 44 6.98 -17.65 -19.95
CA LYS A 44 8.39 -18.03 -19.72
C LYS A 44 8.81 -18.03 -18.24
N LYS A 45 7.97 -17.53 -17.32
CA LYS A 45 8.30 -17.36 -15.89
C LYS A 45 7.64 -18.44 -15.04
N ASN A 46 8.33 -18.88 -13.98
CA ASN A 46 7.85 -19.86 -13.00
C ASN A 46 7.85 -19.27 -11.59
N GLY A 47 7.07 -19.90 -10.68
CA GLY A 47 7.02 -19.56 -9.25
C GLY A 47 6.78 -18.07 -8.96
N LEU A 48 7.60 -17.49 -8.08
CA LEU A 48 7.53 -16.09 -7.66
C LEU A 48 7.68 -15.10 -8.82
N ALA A 49 8.51 -15.42 -9.82
CA ALA A 49 8.67 -14.54 -10.98
C ALA A 49 7.37 -14.42 -11.78
N LYS A 50 6.55 -15.48 -11.81
CA LYS A 50 5.25 -15.49 -12.46
C LYS A 50 4.24 -14.63 -11.70
N LEU A 51 4.27 -14.68 -10.35
CA LEU A 51 3.48 -13.82 -9.48
C LEU A 51 3.86 -12.34 -9.63
N ASP A 52 5.16 -12.01 -9.60
CA ASP A 52 5.66 -10.65 -9.86
C ASP A 52 5.16 -10.12 -11.23
N CYS A 53 5.28 -10.94 -12.28
CA CYS A 53 4.80 -10.56 -13.62
C CYS A 53 3.28 -10.33 -13.66
N TYR A 54 2.51 -11.12 -12.91
CA TYR A 54 1.05 -10.96 -12.79
C TYR A 54 0.68 -9.69 -12.02
N CYS A 55 1.31 -9.47 -10.86
CA CYS A 55 1.09 -8.31 -10.02
C CYS A 55 1.47 -7.02 -10.76
N GLU A 56 2.60 -7.00 -11.46
CA GLU A 56 3.00 -5.86 -12.30
C GLU A 56 1.95 -5.55 -13.37
N LYS A 57 1.47 -6.58 -14.08
CA LYS A 57 0.41 -6.42 -15.08
C LYS A 57 -0.86 -5.83 -14.46
N LYS A 58 -1.29 -6.36 -13.31
CA LYS A 58 -2.50 -5.91 -12.61
C LYS A 58 -2.39 -4.44 -12.18
N ILE A 59 -1.23 -4.03 -11.67
CA ILE A 59 -0.95 -2.62 -11.35
C ILE A 59 -1.07 -1.76 -12.61
N PHE A 60 -0.38 -2.13 -13.69
CA PHE A 60 -0.38 -1.37 -14.94
C PHE A 60 -1.78 -1.24 -15.57
N ASP A 61 -2.61 -2.26 -15.45
CA ASP A 61 -4.00 -2.25 -15.92
C ASP A 61 -4.88 -1.31 -15.07
N ILE A 62 -4.64 -1.22 -13.75
CA ILE A 62 -5.34 -0.27 -12.88
C ILE A 62 -4.97 1.16 -13.26
N PHE A 63 -3.68 1.47 -13.38
CA PHE A 63 -3.19 2.81 -13.72
C PHE A 63 -3.63 3.24 -15.12
N GLY A 64 -3.53 2.35 -16.11
CA GLY A 64 -4.03 2.63 -17.46
C GLY A 64 -5.53 2.95 -17.49
N LYS A 65 -6.35 2.19 -16.75
CA LYS A 65 -7.80 2.48 -16.67
C LYS A 65 -8.09 3.83 -16.01
N VAL A 66 -7.35 4.17 -14.95
CA VAL A 66 -7.50 5.46 -14.26
C VAL A 66 -7.17 6.61 -15.20
N GLU A 67 -6.09 6.47 -15.97
CA GLU A 67 -5.66 7.47 -16.93
C GLU A 67 -6.68 7.66 -18.06
N THR A 68 -7.15 6.57 -18.70
CA THR A 68 -8.18 6.66 -19.75
C THR A 68 -9.47 7.32 -19.24
N LEU A 69 -9.81 7.09 -17.98
CA LEU A 69 -10.98 7.73 -17.36
C LEU A 69 -10.72 9.20 -17.05
N ALA A 70 -9.47 9.58 -16.73
CA ALA A 70 -9.10 10.97 -16.50
C ALA A 70 -9.22 11.80 -17.77
N GLU A 71 -8.77 11.25 -18.90
CA GLU A 71 -8.89 11.88 -20.21
C GLU A 71 -10.34 12.04 -20.65
N ASN A 72 -11.17 11.00 -20.47
CA ASN A 72 -12.58 11.02 -20.90
C ASN A 72 -13.48 11.93 -20.05
N MET A 73 -13.10 12.26 -18.82
CA MET A 73 -13.94 13.03 -17.88
C MET A 73 -13.47 14.46 -17.59
N HIS A 74 -12.67 15.05 -18.50
CA HIS A 74 -12.25 16.46 -18.42
C HIS A 74 -11.80 16.86 -16.99
N ASN A 75 -10.90 16.07 -16.38
CA ASN A 75 -10.30 16.35 -15.06
C ASN A 75 -11.27 16.44 -13.86
N ASN A 76 -12.35 15.66 -13.83
CA ASN A 76 -13.14 15.53 -12.59
C ASN A 76 -12.37 14.74 -11.50
N ARG A 77 -11.45 15.44 -10.80
CA ARG A 77 -10.51 14.92 -9.78
C ARG A 77 -11.22 14.09 -8.71
N LYS A 78 -12.47 14.43 -8.36
CA LYS A 78 -13.28 13.74 -7.34
C LYS A 78 -13.67 12.32 -7.78
N PHE A 79 -14.04 12.15 -9.05
CA PHE A 79 -14.43 10.84 -9.59
C PHE A 79 -13.23 9.90 -9.75
N LEU A 80 -12.09 10.43 -10.23
CA LEU A 80 -10.84 9.68 -10.35
C LEU A 80 -10.34 9.17 -9.00
N LYS A 81 -10.33 10.05 -7.98
CA LYS A 81 -10.01 9.67 -6.59
C LYS A 81 -10.89 8.51 -6.12
N ARG A 82 -12.19 8.51 -6.44
CA ARG A 82 -13.13 7.44 -6.06
C ARG A 82 -12.77 6.09 -6.69
N ILE A 83 -12.36 6.07 -7.95
CA ILE A 83 -11.97 4.84 -8.65
C ILE A 83 -10.65 4.30 -8.12
N ILE A 84 -9.64 5.17 -7.98
CA ILE A 84 -8.33 4.81 -7.42
C ILE A 84 -8.53 4.27 -6.00
N TYR A 85 -9.33 4.95 -5.18
CA TYR A 85 -9.66 4.51 -3.83
C TYR A 85 -10.36 3.15 -3.84
N LYS A 86 -11.36 2.91 -4.68
CA LYS A 86 -12.04 1.61 -4.72
C LYS A 86 -11.14 0.45 -5.19
N ARG A 87 -10.23 0.70 -6.14
CA ARG A 87 -9.42 -0.38 -6.76
C ARG A 87 -8.09 -0.63 -6.07
N LEU A 88 -7.44 0.42 -5.56
CA LEU A 88 -6.12 0.35 -4.94
C LEU A 88 -6.19 0.74 -3.45
N GLY A 89 -6.94 1.79 -3.12
CA GLY A 89 -7.07 2.29 -1.76
C GLY A 89 -7.73 1.29 -0.80
N LEU A 90 -8.88 0.71 -1.17
CA LEU A 90 -9.63 -0.21 -0.32
C LEU A 90 -8.85 -1.50 -0.02
N PRO A 91 -8.25 -2.20 -1.01
CA PRO A 91 -7.40 -3.36 -0.72
C PRO A 91 -6.19 -3.01 0.15
N LEU A 92 -5.54 -1.86 -0.08
CA LEU A 92 -4.41 -1.42 0.74
C LEU A 92 -4.84 -1.07 2.16
N PHE A 93 -5.99 -0.43 2.32
CA PHE A 93 -6.57 -0.12 3.62
C PHE A 93 -6.86 -1.40 4.42
N LEU A 94 -7.46 -2.40 3.79
CA LEU A 94 -7.70 -3.71 4.41
C LEU A 94 -6.39 -4.41 4.80
N LEU A 95 -5.36 -4.33 3.95
CA LEU A 95 -4.03 -4.89 4.25
C LEU A 95 -3.40 -4.21 5.48
N VAL A 96 -3.48 -2.88 5.55
CA VAL A 96 -2.98 -2.09 6.69
C VAL A 96 -3.78 -2.40 7.96
N LEU A 97 -5.05 -2.78 7.86
CA LEU A 97 -5.89 -3.13 9.00
C LEU A 97 -5.47 -4.45 9.69
N LEU A 98 -4.76 -5.35 9.00
CA LEU A 98 -4.29 -6.62 9.57
C LEU A 98 -3.42 -6.44 10.83
N PRO A 99 -2.33 -5.65 10.82
CA PRO A 99 -1.53 -5.42 12.04
C PRO A 99 -2.34 -4.74 13.16
N PHE A 100 -3.35 -3.92 12.86
CA PHE A 100 -4.22 -3.33 13.89
C PHE A 100 -5.00 -4.38 14.68
N ASN A 101 -5.47 -5.45 14.03
CA ASN A 101 -6.15 -6.55 14.72
C ASN A 101 -5.21 -7.27 15.70
N VAL A 102 -3.93 -7.43 15.33
CA VAL A 102 -2.90 -8.03 16.20
C VAL A 102 -2.56 -7.12 17.38
N ILE A 103 -2.49 -5.79 17.16
CA ILE A 103 -2.33 -4.81 18.24
C ILE A 103 -3.50 -4.88 19.23
N PHE A 104 -4.73 -4.95 18.72
CA PHE A 104 -5.91 -5.05 19.57
C PHE A 104 -5.85 -6.29 20.48
N LEU A 105 -5.51 -7.45 19.90
CA LEU A 105 -5.29 -8.67 20.67
C LEU A 105 -4.18 -8.51 21.71
N ARG A 106 -3.07 -7.85 21.36
CA ARG A 106 -1.95 -7.58 22.29
C ARG A 106 -2.40 -6.73 23.48
N ILE A 107 -3.23 -5.71 23.26
CA ILE A 107 -3.75 -4.85 24.33
C ILE A 107 -4.63 -5.67 25.29
N ILE A 108 -5.52 -6.52 24.75
CA ILE A 108 -6.36 -7.40 25.58
C ILE A 108 -5.50 -8.35 26.42
N LEU A 109 -4.52 -9.02 25.80
CA LEU A 109 -3.62 -9.94 26.51
C LEU A 109 -2.79 -9.23 27.58
N TYR A 110 -2.36 -7.99 27.33
CA TYR A 110 -1.66 -7.17 28.30
C TYR A 110 -2.56 -6.78 29.49
N ALA A 111 -3.82 -6.43 29.22
CA ALA A 111 -4.79 -6.10 30.25
C ALA A 111 -5.13 -7.31 31.13
N ILE A 112 -5.29 -8.49 30.52
CA ILE A 112 -5.54 -9.74 31.25
C ILE A 112 -4.36 -10.07 32.17
N TYR A 113 -3.13 -10.01 31.63
CA TYR A 113 -1.95 -10.41 32.38
C TYR A 113 -1.62 -9.51 33.57
N ASN A 114 -1.87 -8.20 33.47
CA ASN A 114 -1.56 -7.25 34.55
C ASN A 114 -2.77 -6.98 35.46
N SER A 115 -3.86 -7.73 35.33
CA SER A 115 -5.07 -7.47 36.10
C SER A 115 -5.21 -8.45 37.24
N ASP A 116 -5.40 -7.89 38.43
CA ASP A 116 -5.70 -8.63 39.67
C ASP A 116 -7.06 -9.36 39.64
N LYS A 117 -7.82 -9.23 38.56
CA LYS A 117 -9.13 -9.87 38.36
C LYS A 117 -9.03 -11.26 37.72
N TYR A 118 -7.88 -11.64 37.17
CA TYR A 118 -7.69 -12.92 36.49
C TYR A 118 -6.62 -13.73 37.20
N CYS A 119 -6.87 -15.03 37.44
CA CYS A 119 -5.83 -15.96 37.89
C CYS A 119 -5.61 -17.07 36.87
N PHE A 120 -4.36 -17.52 36.76
CA PHE A 120 -3.96 -18.58 35.82
C PHE A 120 -4.36 -19.98 36.33
N SER A 121 -4.28 -20.99 35.46
CA SER A 121 -4.72 -22.35 35.79
C SER A 121 -3.97 -22.97 36.98
N GLU A 122 -2.69 -22.59 37.13
CA GLU A 122 -1.73 -23.07 38.16
C GLU A 122 -1.79 -22.25 39.47
N CYS A 123 -2.83 -21.42 39.63
CA CYS A 123 -3.00 -20.55 40.77
C CYS A 123 -3.57 -21.32 41.98
N ASP A 124 -2.68 -21.82 42.86
CA ASP A 124 -3.03 -22.60 44.06
C ASP A 124 -3.43 -21.73 45.27
N GLN A 125 -3.23 -20.42 45.19
CA GLN A 125 -3.42 -19.47 46.30
C GLN A 125 -4.89 -19.25 46.71
N HIS A 126 -5.84 -19.84 45.99
CA HIS A 126 -7.27 -19.60 46.20
C HIS A 126 -8.06 -20.86 46.54
N GLU A 127 -7.40 -22.02 46.73
CA GLU A 127 -8.16 -23.26 46.89
C GLU A 127 -8.74 -23.48 48.28
N GLU A 128 -8.19 -22.96 49.40
CA GLU A 128 -8.85 -23.18 50.70
C GLU A 128 -8.74 -21.99 51.66
N SER A 129 -9.90 -21.38 51.92
CA SER A 129 -10.26 -20.66 53.15
C SER A 129 -9.24 -19.64 53.72
N LYS A 130 -9.42 -18.36 53.37
CA LYS A 130 -9.38 -17.25 54.34
C LYS A 130 -10.05 -16.02 53.74
N ALA A 131 -11.00 -15.50 54.52
CA ALA A 131 -11.90 -14.42 54.16
C ALA A 131 -11.16 -13.16 53.68
N HIS A 132 -11.61 -12.62 52.55
CA HIS A 132 -11.79 -11.18 52.45
C HIS A 132 -13.21 -10.86 51.99
N LYS A 133 -13.94 -10.28 52.94
CA LYS A 133 -15.18 -9.56 52.76
C LYS A 133 -14.99 -8.52 51.63
N ASN A 134 -16.01 -8.40 50.78
CA ASN A 134 -16.24 -7.36 49.76
C ASN A 134 -15.77 -7.70 48.32
N GLY A 135 -16.45 -8.68 47.70
CA GLY A 135 -17.08 -8.43 46.39
C GLY A 135 -16.22 -8.23 45.13
N SER A 136 -15.15 -9.00 44.91
CA SER A 136 -14.64 -9.16 43.55
C SER A 136 -14.24 -10.59 43.25
N GLY A 137 -15.12 -11.32 42.54
CA GLY A 137 -14.83 -12.65 42.01
C GLY A 137 -13.75 -12.56 40.94
N TYR A 138 -12.65 -13.26 41.14
CA TYR A 138 -11.63 -13.43 40.13
C TYR A 138 -12.11 -14.45 39.10
N THR A 139 -11.69 -14.29 37.84
CA THR A 139 -11.98 -15.25 36.77
C THR A 139 -10.75 -16.13 36.54
N LYS A 140 -10.86 -17.43 36.81
CA LYS A 140 -9.80 -18.39 36.52
C LYS A 140 -9.72 -18.62 35.01
N ILE A 141 -8.56 -18.38 34.41
CA ILE A 141 -8.30 -18.61 32.99
C ILE A 141 -7.63 -19.99 32.85
N SER A 142 -8.00 -20.75 31.83
CA SER A 142 -7.44 -22.09 31.57
C SER A 142 -5.99 -22.11 31.08
N LEU A 143 -5.37 -20.95 30.91
CA LEU A 143 -3.98 -20.82 30.47
C LEU A 143 -3.05 -20.76 31.67
N SER A 144 -1.85 -21.34 31.53
CA SER A 144 -0.75 -21.13 32.46
C SER A 144 0.02 -19.84 32.15
N GLU A 145 0.83 -19.37 33.11
CA GLU A 145 1.70 -18.21 32.91
C GLU A 145 2.68 -18.41 31.76
N ASN A 146 3.26 -19.62 31.68
CA ASN A 146 4.20 -19.99 30.62
C ASN A 146 3.54 -19.96 29.23
N GLN A 147 2.30 -20.46 29.13
CA GLN A 147 1.53 -20.41 27.88
C GLN A 147 1.19 -18.96 27.50
N MET A 148 0.81 -18.12 28.47
CA MET A 148 0.55 -16.70 28.25
C MET A 148 1.80 -15.96 27.77
N HIS A 149 2.97 -16.27 28.35
CA HIS A 149 4.24 -15.70 27.93
C HIS A 149 4.62 -16.11 26.49
N ALA A 150 4.44 -17.39 26.15
CA ALA A 150 4.65 -17.88 24.78
C ALA A 150 3.73 -17.19 23.76
N ILE A 151 2.44 -17.01 24.10
CA ILE A 151 1.47 -16.31 23.25
C ILE A 151 1.88 -14.86 23.03
N LYS A 152 2.36 -14.16 24.07
CA LYS A 152 2.85 -12.78 23.94
C LYS A 152 4.04 -12.68 22.98
N ILE A 153 5.02 -13.57 23.10
CA ILE A 153 6.19 -13.60 22.22
C ILE A 153 5.74 -13.84 20.76
N PHE A 154 4.89 -14.85 20.55
CA PHE A 154 4.38 -15.18 19.22
C PHE A 154 3.59 -14.03 18.60
N ASN A 155 2.68 -13.40 19.36
CA ASN A 155 1.92 -12.24 18.92
C ASN A 155 2.85 -11.08 18.51
N ASN A 156 3.88 -10.80 19.31
CA ASN A 156 4.87 -9.76 19.00
C ASN A 156 5.63 -10.05 17.70
N PHE A 157 6.07 -11.30 17.50
CA PHE A 157 6.72 -11.73 16.27
C PHE A 157 5.78 -11.60 15.04
N MET A 158 4.53 -12.03 15.18
CA MET A 158 3.51 -11.91 14.12
C MET A 158 3.25 -10.44 13.77
N LEU A 159 3.21 -9.56 14.78
CA LEU A 159 3.02 -8.13 14.56
C LEU A 159 4.13 -7.52 13.69
N TYR A 160 5.40 -7.72 14.07
CA TYR A 160 6.53 -7.21 13.29
C TYR A 160 6.55 -7.78 11.88
N THR A 161 6.28 -9.08 11.73
CA THR A 161 6.23 -9.75 10.43
C THR A 161 5.16 -9.13 9.53
N LEU A 162 3.95 -8.89 10.05
CA LEU A 162 2.87 -8.24 9.30
C LEU A 162 3.23 -6.80 8.89
N PHE A 163 3.84 -6.02 9.79
CA PHE A 163 4.30 -4.68 9.44
C PHE A 163 5.34 -4.70 8.32
N ILE A 164 6.31 -5.60 8.37
CA ILE A 164 7.32 -5.76 7.32
C ILE A 164 6.65 -6.11 5.99
N ILE A 165 5.68 -7.05 5.99
CA ILE A 165 4.93 -7.42 4.78
C ILE A 165 4.18 -6.22 4.20
N VAL A 166 3.48 -5.44 5.03
CA VAL A 166 2.76 -4.23 4.59
C VAL A 166 3.73 -3.25 3.94
N ILE A 167 4.87 -2.97 4.58
CA ILE A 167 5.90 -2.05 4.07
C ILE A 167 6.46 -2.54 2.74
N VAL A 168 6.79 -3.83 2.61
CA VAL A 168 7.29 -4.43 1.37
C VAL A 168 6.27 -4.30 0.24
N VAL A 169 4.98 -4.55 0.52
CA VAL A 169 3.91 -4.39 -0.47
C VAL A 169 3.77 -2.93 -0.92
N LEU A 170 3.85 -1.97 0.01
CA LEU A 170 3.80 -0.54 -0.31
C LEU A 170 4.99 -0.14 -1.20
N ILE A 171 6.21 -0.49 -0.81
CA ILE A 171 7.43 -0.23 -1.60
C ILE A 171 7.33 -0.87 -2.99
N TYR A 172 6.85 -2.11 -3.07
CA TYR A 172 6.65 -2.81 -4.33
C TYR A 172 5.68 -2.06 -5.26
N ILE A 173 4.54 -1.59 -4.74
CA ILE A 173 3.57 -0.80 -5.52
C ILE A 173 4.24 0.47 -6.03
N LEU A 174 4.95 1.22 -5.18
CA LEU A 174 5.66 2.45 -5.58
C LEU A 174 6.66 2.18 -6.71
N ILE A 175 7.49 1.14 -6.59
CA ILE A 175 8.45 0.75 -7.63
C ILE A 175 7.74 0.46 -8.95
N LYS A 176 6.61 -0.26 -8.94
CA LYS A 176 5.86 -0.56 -10.16
C LYS A 176 5.18 0.67 -10.75
N VAL A 177 4.69 1.60 -9.93
CA VAL A 177 4.14 2.89 -10.39
C VAL A 177 5.20 3.70 -11.11
N ILE A 178 6.40 3.82 -10.52
CA ILE A 178 7.54 4.48 -11.15
C ILE A 178 7.87 3.83 -12.50
N LYS A 179 7.87 2.49 -12.56
CA LYS A 179 8.12 1.77 -13.81
C LYS A 179 7.06 2.04 -14.87
N TYR A 180 5.78 2.13 -14.47
CA TYR A 180 4.69 2.49 -15.38
C TYR A 180 4.91 3.87 -16.01
N GLU A 181 5.19 4.88 -15.18
CA GLU A 181 5.45 6.25 -15.64
C GLU A 181 6.72 6.38 -16.47
N LYS A 182 7.78 5.61 -16.16
CA LYS A 182 8.99 5.54 -16.98
C LYS A 182 8.70 5.00 -18.40
N LEU A 183 8.00 3.87 -18.48
CA LEU A 183 7.64 3.27 -19.76
C LEU A 183 6.69 4.17 -20.56
N LYS A 184 5.79 4.85 -19.87
CA LYS A 184 4.87 5.83 -20.45
C LYS A 184 5.59 7.08 -20.93
N SER A 185 6.59 7.61 -20.22
CA SER A 185 7.32 8.82 -20.66
C SER A 185 8.41 8.52 -21.70
N GLY A 186 8.63 7.25 -22.05
CA GLY A 186 9.71 6.82 -22.94
C GLY A 186 11.11 7.05 -22.33
N LYS A 187 11.20 7.34 -21.03
CA LYS A 187 12.45 7.62 -20.32
C LYS A 187 13.03 6.33 -19.74
N SER A 188 14.32 6.08 -19.99
CA SER A 188 15.00 4.88 -19.50
C SER A 188 15.44 4.99 -18.03
N LYS A 189 15.63 6.20 -17.50
CA LYS A 189 16.09 6.49 -16.12
C LYS A 189 15.44 7.77 -15.60
N MET A 190 14.83 7.71 -14.42
CA MET A 190 14.44 8.91 -13.64
C MET A 190 15.23 8.88 -12.35
N ASN A 191 15.79 10.03 -11.98
CA ASN A 191 16.56 10.18 -10.75
C ASN A 191 15.60 10.24 -9.55
N ILE A 192 16.06 9.83 -8.36
CA ILE A 192 15.26 9.87 -7.11
C ILE A 192 14.72 11.30 -6.84
N LYS A 193 15.48 12.34 -7.23
CA LYS A 193 15.01 13.74 -7.17
C LYS A 193 13.80 14.04 -8.06
N GLU A 194 13.77 13.52 -9.28
CA GLU A 194 12.60 13.67 -10.17
C GLU A 194 11.39 12.91 -9.62
N TYR A 195 11.62 11.79 -8.94
CA TYR A 195 10.56 11.04 -8.26
C TYR A 195 9.95 11.80 -7.08
N CYS A 196 10.77 12.40 -6.21
CA CYS A 196 10.27 13.25 -5.13
C CYS A 196 9.47 14.45 -5.66
N HIS A 197 9.87 15.04 -6.79
CA HIS A 197 9.11 16.11 -7.42
C HIS A 197 7.78 15.62 -8.00
N PHE A 198 7.80 14.49 -8.72
CA PHE A 198 6.59 13.86 -9.27
C PHE A 198 5.57 13.45 -8.19
N CYS A 199 6.02 12.89 -7.06
CA CYS A 199 5.16 12.62 -5.92
C CYS A 199 4.54 13.90 -5.34
N LYS A 200 5.27 15.02 -5.36
CA LYS A 200 4.75 16.31 -4.90
C LYS A 200 3.63 16.82 -5.81
N ASP A 201 3.76 16.65 -7.12
CA ASP A 201 2.78 17.10 -8.11
C ASP A 201 1.49 16.25 -8.15
N ILE A 202 1.56 14.98 -7.74
CA ILE A 202 0.37 14.10 -7.68
C ILE A 202 -0.46 14.33 -6.42
N PHE A 203 0.20 14.61 -5.28
CA PHE A 203 -0.43 14.62 -3.97
C PHE A 203 -0.75 16.03 -3.41
N VAL A 204 -0.26 17.10 -4.04
CA VAL A 204 -0.68 18.50 -3.81
C VAL A 204 -1.73 18.85 -4.87
#